data_AF-A0A4P9WQ20-F1
#
_entry.id   AF-A0A4P9WQ20-F1
#
_cell.length_a   1.000
_cell.length_b   1.000
_cell.length_c   1.000
_cell.angle_alpha   90.00
_cell.angle_beta   90.00
_cell.angle_gamma   90.00
#
_symmetry.space_group_name_H-M   'P 1'
#
loop_
_entity.id
_entity.type
_entity.pdbx_description
1 polymer ?
#
loop_
_entity_poly.entity_id
_entity_poly.type
_entity_poly.pdbx_seq_one_letter_code
_entity_poly.pdbx_strand_id
1 'polypeptide(L)'
;AVKLSDFGLATQAKRCKDFGCGSRHYMAPEALADGAAATAGGHYHPAAADVWSLGVILINILTGKNLWLSPDPSDPHFAAWAATGSLSHLHEQFGFSYDLVNLLEGCFCLRPEKRVTLRELRKA
;
A
#
# COMPACT_ATOMS: atom_id res chain seq x y z
N ALA A 1 23.88 -2.78 7.76
CA ALA A 1 22.74 -2.28 8.55
C ALA A 1 21.83 -1.49 7.62
N VAL A 2 20.51 -1.71 7.65
CA VAL A 2 19.53 -0.90 6.90
C VAL A 2 19.00 0.19 7.84
N LYS A 3 18.88 1.42 7.36
CA LYS A 3 18.40 2.59 8.11
C LYS A 3 17.44 3.41 7.24
N LEU A 4 16.41 3.97 7.86
CA LEU A 4 15.53 4.94 7.21
C LEU A 4 16.10 6.35 7.38
N SER A 5 15.90 7.18 6.35
CA SER A 5 16.26 8.60 6.33
C SER A 5 15.18 9.40 5.61
N ASP A 6 15.33 10.72 5.61
CA ASP A 6 14.38 11.68 5.01
C ASP A 6 12.98 11.65 5.65
N PHE A 7 12.88 12.33 6.80
CA PHE A 7 11.64 12.48 7.56
C PHE A 7 10.93 13.81 7.26
N GLY A 8 11.19 14.45 6.11
CA GLY A 8 10.64 15.77 5.77
C GLY A 8 9.11 15.83 5.71
N LEU A 9 8.46 14.68 5.49
CA LEU A 9 7.00 14.52 5.49
C LEU A 9 6.47 13.70 6.69
N ALA A 10 7.33 13.34 7.65
CA ALA A 10 6.92 12.49 8.76
C ALA A 10 5.96 13.22 9.71
N THR A 11 4.99 12.48 10.25
CA THR A 11 4.01 13.02 11.20
C THR A 11 3.75 12.05 12.34
N GLN A 12 3.42 12.58 13.53
CA GLN A 12 2.93 11.79 14.66
C GLN A 12 1.39 11.74 14.70
N ALA A 13 0.72 12.41 13.77
CA ALA A 13 -0.74 12.48 13.74
C ALA A 13 -1.35 11.14 13.34
N LYS A 14 -2.37 10.70 14.09
CA LYS A 14 -3.15 9.49 13.73
C LYS A 14 -4.02 9.70 12.48
N ARG A 15 -4.29 10.95 12.12
CA ARG A 15 -5.11 11.39 10.99
C ARG A 15 -4.37 12.52 10.28
N CYS A 16 -4.23 12.44 8.97
CA CYS A 16 -3.51 13.40 8.15
C CYS A 16 -4.40 13.95 7.04
N LYS A 17 -4.19 15.22 6.67
CA LYS A 17 -4.90 15.91 5.57
C LYS A 17 -3.96 16.32 4.44
N ASP A 18 -2.67 15.98 4.54
CA ASP A 18 -1.64 16.33 3.55
C ASP A 18 -1.69 15.30 2.42
N PHE A 19 -2.78 15.34 1.64
CA PHE A 19 -3.01 14.44 0.51
C PHE A 19 -2.06 14.74 -0.65
N GLY A 20 -1.65 13.70 -1.37
CA GLY A 20 -0.76 13.83 -2.52
C GLY A 20 0.68 14.21 -2.17
N CYS A 21 1.03 14.19 -0.87
CA CYS A 21 2.40 14.44 -0.42
C CYS A 21 3.21 13.14 -0.42
N GLY A 22 4.20 13.05 -1.31
CA GLY A 22 5.13 11.92 -1.39
C GLY A 22 5.35 11.42 -2.82
N SER A 23 5.92 10.23 -2.94
CA SER A 23 6.15 9.58 -4.24
C SER A 23 4.96 8.71 -4.65
N ARG A 24 4.23 9.13 -5.69
CA ARG A 24 2.93 8.55 -6.11
C ARG A 24 2.92 7.02 -6.21
N HIS A 25 3.98 6.41 -6.75
CA HIS A 25 4.06 4.96 -6.94
C HIS A 25 4.00 4.15 -5.64
N TYR A 26 4.33 4.75 -4.49
CA TYR A 26 4.31 4.09 -3.19
C TYR A 26 3.12 4.51 -2.33
N MET A 27 2.36 5.53 -2.74
CA MET A 27 1.25 6.04 -1.94
C MET A 27 0.11 5.05 -1.86
N ALA A 28 -0.55 4.98 -0.72
CA ALA A 28 -1.82 4.28 -0.59
C ALA A 28 -2.94 5.04 -1.34
N PRO A 29 -3.98 4.35 -1.85
CA PRO A 29 -5.08 4.99 -2.58
C PRO A 29 -5.74 6.12 -1.77
N GLU A 30 -5.88 5.95 -0.45
CA GLU A 30 -6.47 6.95 0.43
C GLU A 30 -5.59 8.18 0.67
N ALA A 31 -4.28 8.11 0.35
CA ALA A 31 -3.33 9.20 0.53
C ALA A 31 -3.09 10.02 -0.75
N LEU A 32 -3.60 9.56 -1.90
CA LEU A 32 -3.53 10.30 -3.16
C LEU A 32 -4.32 11.61 -3.08
N ALA A 33 -3.99 12.58 -3.95
CA ALA A 33 -4.68 13.88 -4.01
C ALA A 33 -6.20 13.71 -4.18
N ASP A 34 -6.63 12.83 -5.07
CA ASP A 34 -8.04 12.53 -5.33
C ASP A 34 -8.68 11.68 -4.22
N GLY A 35 -7.85 11.07 -3.36
CA GLY A 35 -8.29 10.29 -2.20
C GLY A 35 -9.00 11.15 -1.15
N ALA A 36 -8.73 12.46 -1.10
CA ALA A 36 -9.37 13.37 -0.15
C ALA A 36 -10.90 13.34 -0.22
N ALA A 37 -11.45 13.32 -1.43
CA ALA A 37 -12.90 13.25 -1.67
C ALA A 37 -13.50 11.87 -1.34
N ALA A 38 -12.69 10.81 -1.43
CA ALA A 38 -13.11 9.44 -1.15
C ALA A 38 -13.03 9.07 0.35
N THR A 39 -12.26 9.82 1.15
CA THR A 39 -12.13 9.56 2.59
C THR A 39 -13.28 10.16 3.41
N ALA A 40 -13.89 9.34 4.27
CA ALA A 40 -14.92 9.80 5.20
C ALA A 40 -14.31 10.78 6.23
N GLY A 41 -14.57 12.07 6.06
CA GLY A 41 -14.07 13.12 6.95
C GLY A 41 -12.78 13.81 6.49
N GLY A 42 -12.38 13.63 5.22
CA GLY A 42 -11.30 14.41 4.59
C GLY A 42 -9.95 14.24 5.28
N HIS A 43 -9.64 13.01 5.71
CA HIS A 43 -8.35 12.63 6.29
C HIS A 43 -8.05 11.15 6.02
N TYR A 44 -6.77 10.79 6.03
CA TYR A 44 -6.32 9.40 5.96
C TYR A 44 -5.49 9.00 7.19
N HIS A 45 -5.17 7.72 7.32
CA HIS A 45 -4.37 7.17 8.41
C HIS A 45 -2.92 6.91 7.97
N PRO A 46 -1.93 7.75 8.36
CA PRO A 46 -0.55 7.62 7.88
C PRO A 46 0.07 6.26 8.16
N ALA A 47 -0.09 5.73 9.36
CA ALA A 47 0.48 4.42 9.72
C ALA A 47 -0.06 3.26 8.87
N ALA A 48 -1.32 3.33 8.43
CA ALA A 48 -1.87 2.33 7.52
C ALA A 48 -1.33 2.56 6.09
N ALA A 49 -1.23 3.82 5.66
CA ALA A 49 -0.63 4.17 4.37
C ALA A 49 0.84 3.72 4.26
N ASP A 50 1.61 3.81 5.34
CA ASP A 50 3.00 3.32 5.38
C ASP A 50 3.07 1.80 5.14
N VAL A 51 2.10 1.02 5.65
CA VAL A 51 2.03 -0.44 5.40
C VAL A 51 1.79 -0.74 3.92
N TRP A 52 0.95 0.06 3.25
CA TRP A 52 0.78 -0.06 1.80
C TRP A 52 2.10 0.18 1.07
N SER A 53 2.79 1.27 1.40
CA SER A 53 4.08 1.60 0.82
C SER A 53 5.10 0.47 1.03
N LEU A 54 5.09 -0.18 2.19
CA LEU A 54 5.93 -1.36 2.46
C LEU A 54 5.59 -2.55 1.56
N GLY A 55 4.31 -2.80 1.30
CA GLY A 55 3.88 -3.81 0.32
C GLY A 55 4.43 -3.52 -1.08
N VAL A 56 4.35 -2.27 -1.53
CA VAL A 56 4.92 -1.83 -2.82
C VAL A 56 6.45 -2.00 -2.85
N ILE A 57 7.15 -1.61 -1.78
CA ILE A 57 8.60 -1.78 -1.69
C ILE A 57 8.98 -3.27 -1.75
N LEU A 58 8.26 -4.12 -1.03
CA LEU A 58 8.51 -5.57 -1.01
C LEU A 58 8.35 -6.18 -2.40
N ILE A 59 7.25 -5.89 -3.10
CA ILE A 59 7.03 -6.44 -4.46
C ILE A 59 8.09 -5.92 -5.44
N ASN A 60 8.49 -4.65 -5.31
CA ASN A 60 9.54 -4.05 -6.14
C ASN A 60 10.89 -4.71 -5.92
N ILE A 61 11.25 -5.03 -4.67
CA ILE A 61 12.48 -5.75 -4.34
C ILE A 61 12.47 -7.16 -4.92
N LEU A 62 11.33 -7.86 -4.85
CA LEU A 62 11.22 -9.26 -5.29
C LEU A 62 11.16 -9.42 -6.81
N THR A 63 10.53 -8.47 -7.52
CA THR A 63 10.24 -8.61 -8.95
C THR A 63 11.01 -7.62 -9.83
N GLY A 64 11.58 -6.57 -9.25
CA GLY A 64 12.18 -5.45 -9.99
C GLY A 64 11.16 -4.59 -10.74
N LYS A 65 9.86 -4.76 -10.49
CA LYS A 65 8.76 -4.08 -11.20
C LYS A 65 7.70 -3.61 -10.22
N ASN A 66 7.02 -2.51 -10.57
CA ASN A 66 5.82 -2.09 -9.86
C ASN A 66 4.65 -3.00 -10.23
N LEU A 67 3.84 -3.37 -9.23
CA LEU A 67 2.60 -4.13 -9.44
C LEU A 67 1.55 -3.31 -10.21
N TRP A 68 1.49 -2.01 -9.93
CA TRP A 68 0.64 -1.02 -10.59
C TRP A 68 1.45 0.25 -10.87
N LEU A 69 1.11 0.99 -11.91
CA LEU A 69 1.70 2.31 -12.18
C LEU A 69 1.18 3.35 -11.18
N SER A 70 -0.10 3.25 -10.81
CA SER A 70 -0.71 4.08 -9.77
C SER A 70 -1.86 3.33 -9.09
N PRO A 71 -2.06 3.46 -7.77
CA PRO A 71 -3.14 2.79 -7.07
C PRO A 71 -4.43 3.62 -7.13
N ASP A 72 -4.90 3.91 -8.35
CA ASP A 72 -6.15 4.62 -8.60
C ASP A 72 -6.92 3.99 -9.78
N PRO A 73 -8.23 4.27 -9.92
CA PRO A 73 -9.07 3.62 -10.93
C PRO A 73 -8.67 3.87 -12.40
N SER A 74 -7.80 4.85 -12.68
CA SER A 74 -7.29 5.07 -14.04
C SER A 74 -6.26 4.02 -14.47
N ASP A 75 -5.64 3.32 -13.50
CA ASP A 75 -4.78 2.18 -13.78
C ASP A 75 -5.65 0.91 -13.95
N PRO A 76 -5.70 0.31 -15.15
CA PRO A 76 -6.56 -0.85 -15.42
C PRO A 76 -6.12 -2.09 -14.65
N HIS A 77 -4.83 -2.24 -14.32
CA HIS A 77 -4.34 -3.37 -13.52
C HIS A 77 -4.73 -3.21 -12.06
N PHE A 78 -4.66 -1.99 -11.54
CA PHE A 78 -5.18 -1.70 -10.20
C PHE A 78 -6.69 -1.91 -10.13
N ALA A 79 -7.46 -1.39 -11.11
CA ALA A 79 -8.91 -1.55 -11.14
C ALA A 79 -9.34 -3.02 -11.22
N ALA A 80 -8.66 -3.82 -12.06
CA ALA A 80 -8.92 -5.26 -12.16
C ALA A 80 -8.62 -6.00 -10.86
N TRP A 81 -7.50 -5.68 -10.20
CA TRP A 81 -7.18 -6.25 -8.89
C TRP A 81 -8.16 -5.77 -7.81
N ALA A 82 -8.53 -4.50 -7.77
CA ALA A 82 -9.45 -3.96 -6.78
C ALA A 82 -10.84 -4.61 -6.82
N ALA A 83 -11.25 -5.12 -7.99
CA ALA A 83 -12.49 -5.88 -8.15
C ALA A 83 -12.42 -7.31 -7.57
N THR A 84 -11.24 -7.93 -7.56
CA THR A 84 -11.06 -9.31 -7.08
C THR A 84 -10.49 -9.38 -5.66
N GLY A 85 -9.68 -8.40 -5.28
CA GLY A 85 -8.92 -8.35 -4.04
C GLY A 85 -7.78 -9.36 -3.93
N SER A 86 -7.51 -10.14 -4.99
CA SER A 86 -6.60 -11.30 -4.90
C SER A 86 -5.32 -11.14 -5.71
N LEU A 87 -4.21 -11.55 -5.09
CA LEU A 87 -2.87 -11.61 -5.68
C LEU A 87 -2.38 -13.03 -5.94
N SER A 88 -3.28 -14.02 -5.99
CA SER A 88 -2.94 -15.43 -6.26
C SER A 88 -2.16 -15.64 -7.56
N HIS A 89 -2.33 -14.77 -8.55
CA HIS A 89 -1.54 -14.82 -9.78
C HIS A 89 -0.02 -14.68 -9.54
N LEU A 90 0.41 -14.05 -8.44
CA LEU A 90 1.82 -13.94 -8.08
C LEU A 90 2.44 -15.28 -7.69
N HIS A 91 1.65 -16.19 -7.11
CA HIS A 91 2.08 -17.57 -6.87
C HIS A 91 2.34 -18.28 -8.19
N GLU A 92 1.39 -18.19 -9.13
CA GLU A 92 1.47 -18.87 -10.43
C GLU A 92 2.59 -18.30 -11.33
N GLN A 93 2.77 -16.98 -11.33
CA GLN A 93 3.71 -16.29 -12.21
C GLN A 93 5.15 -16.28 -11.68
N PHE A 94 5.33 -16.10 -10.38
CA PHE A 94 6.66 -15.91 -9.77
C PHE A 94 7.06 -17.02 -8.79
N GLY A 95 6.19 -18.00 -8.54
CA GLY A 95 6.46 -19.08 -7.59
C GLY A 95 6.49 -18.62 -6.13
N PHE A 96 5.85 -17.49 -5.81
CA PHE A 96 5.79 -16.98 -4.43
C PHE A 96 5.03 -17.92 -3.51
N SER A 97 5.48 -18.06 -2.26
CA SER A 97 4.74 -18.87 -1.28
C SER A 97 3.36 -18.26 -1.00
N TYR A 98 2.40 -19.11 -0.61
CA TYR A 98 1.09 -18.63 -0.18
C TYR A 98 1.19 -17.66 1.01
N ASP A 99 2.14 -17.87 1.93
CA ASP A 99 2.37 -16.98 3.06
C ASP A 99 2.80 -15.57 2.59
N LEU A 100 3.66 -15.48 1.57
CA LEU A 100 4.06 -14.21 0.99
C LEU A 100 2.89 -13.52 0.27
N VAL A 101 2.08 -14.27 -0.47
CA VAL A 101 0.88 -13.73 -1.12
C VAL A 101 -0.10 -13.20 -0.08
N ASN A 102 -0.38 -13.97 0.98
CA ASN A 102 -1.26 -13.57 2.08
C ASN A 102 -0.74 -12.31 2.79
N LEU A 103 0.58 -12.21 2.99
CA LEU A 103 1.22 -11.04 3.57
C LEU A 103 1.01 -9.80 2.68
N LEU A 104 1.23 -9.94 1.37
CA LEU A 104 1.01 -8.86 0.39
C LEU A 104 -0.46 -8.44 0.34
N GLU A 105 -1.40 -9.38 0.31
CA GLU A 105 -2.84 -9.10 0.35
C GLU A 105 -3.24 -8.36 1.65
N GLY A 106 -2.62 -8.70 2.79
CA GLY A 106 -2.77 -7.96 4.03
C GLY A 106 -2.31 -6.50 3.93
N CYS A 107 -1.17 -6.26 3.27
CA CYS A 107 -0.67 -4.91 3.00
C CYS A 107 -1.58 -4.13 2.04
N PHE A 108 -2.09 -4.80 1.01
CA PHE A 108 -2.94 -4.19 -0.01
C PHE A 108 -4.43 -4.25 0.34
N CYS A 109 -4.79 -4.11 1.62
CA CYS A 109 -6.18 -3.91 1.99
C CYS A 109 -6.64 -2.50 1.63
N LEU A 110 -7.66 -2.37 0.76
CA LEU A 110 -8.23 -1.08 0.36
C LEU A 110 -8.88 -0.32 1.52
N ARG A 111 -9.36 -1.03 2.55
CA ARG A 111 -9.89 -0.43 3.78
C ARG A 111 -8.75 -0.23 4.77
N PRO A 112 -8.30 1.01 5.03
CA PRO A 112 -7.13 1.25 5.88
C PRO A 112 -7.31 0.71 7.30
N GLU A 113 -8.54 0.70 7.81
CA GLU A 113 -8.90 0.18 9.14
C GLU A 113 -8.85 -1.36 9.24
N LYS A 114 -8.87 -2.06 8.10
CA LYS A 114 -8.72 -3.53 8.03
C LYS A 114 -7.34 -3.95 7.55
N ARG A 115 -6.51 -3.00 7.13
CA ARG A 115 -5.14 -3.27 6.68
C ARG A 115 -4.30 -3.79 7.83
N VAL A 116 -3.47 -4.80 7.54
CA VAL A 116 -2.57 -5.39 8.53
C VAL A 116 -1.69 -4.32 9.15
N THR A 117 -1.43 -4.42 10.46
CA THR A 117 -0.55 -3.48 11.15
C THR A 117 0.90 -3.93 11.05
N LEU A 118 1.85 -3.00 11.20
CA LEU A 118 3.27 -3.31 11.33
C LEU A 118 3.58 -4.36 12.42
N ARG A 119 2.80 -4.36 13.51
CA ARG A 119 2.99 -5.31 14.62
C ARG A 119 2.59 -6.73 14.24
N GLU A 120 1.56 -6.86 13.41
CA GLU A 120 1.09 -8.15 12.87
C GLU A 120 2.04 -8.64 11.78
N LEU A 121 2.48 -7.76 10.86
CA LEU A 121 3.48 -8.09 9.84
C LEU A 121 4.78 -8.65 10.44
N ARG A 122 5.21 -8.12 11.59
CA ARG A 122 6.42 -8.62 12.27
C ARG A 122 6.28 -10.06 12.80
N LYS A 123 5.06 -10.57 12.94
CA LYS A 123 4.77 -11.92 13.44
C LYS A 123 4.43 -12.91 12.34
N ALA A 124 4.18 -12.42 11.12
CA ALA A 124 3.81 -13.21 9.95
C ALA A 124 4.99 -14.03 9.44
#